data_AF-A0A1B1A0F1-F1
#
_entry.id   AF-A0A1B1A0F1-F1
#
_cell.length_a   1.000
_cell.length_b   1.000
_cell.length_c   1.000
_cell.angle_alpha   90.00
_cell.angle_beta   90.00
_cell.angle_gamma   90.00
#
_symmetry.space_group_name_H-M   'P 1'
#
loop_
_entity.id
_entity.type
_entity.pdbx_description
1 polymer ?
#
loop_
_entity_poly.entity_id
_entity_poly.type
_entity_poly.pdbx_seq_one_letter_code
_entity_poly.pdbx_strand_id
1 'polypeptide(L)'
;MQKVYSIKERLMRYLFACIFVMLALPAAAAQPGKECRGKQTFELSDGTTGCLLHLDTTNITRTQSRDDGQSKSQKKQAILSVVGLYGKFDTRMRVTSKRMKEICTAVMPAMQQKNGGRTPQQIVVHMVWPGVALPKPTRANGGQYLNQVAELNSSCRSPQYFGSRTR
;
A
#
# COMPACT_ATOMS: atom_id res chain seq x y z
N MET A 1 -4.58 35.45 -54.35
CA MET A 1 -4.84 35.49 -52.89
C MET A 1 -5.10 34.08 -52.34
N GLN A 2 -4.10 33.19 -52.28
CA GLN A 2 -4.33 31.77 -51.93
C GLN A 2 -3.31 31.19 -50.92
N LYS A 3 -2.24 31.92 -50.58
CA LYS A 3 -1.21 31.47 -49.63
C LYS A 3 -1.55 31.73 -48.15
N VAL A 4 -2.52 32.61 -47.85
CA VAL A 4 -2.79 33.07 -46.47
C VAL A 4 -3.66 32.09 -45.68
N TYR A 5 -4.54 31.34 -46.33
CA TYR A 5 -5.43 30.38 -45.65
C TYR A 5 -4.72 29.12 -45.14
N SER A 6 -3.67 28.66 -45.82
CA SER A 6 -2.97 27.41 -45.45
C SER A 6 -2.10 27.53 -44.19
N ILE A 7 -1.65 28.75 -43.84
CA ILE A 7 -0.83 28.99 -42.64
C ILE A 7 -1.69 28.96 -41.37
N LYS A 8 -2.92 29.49 -41.43
CA LYS A 8 -3.86 29.51 -40.30
C LYS A 8 -4.25 28.11 -39.84
N GLU A 9 -4.49 27.18 -40.77
CA GLU A 9 -4.87 25.80 -40.46
C GLU A 9 -3.71 24.98 -39.87
N ARG A 10 -2.47 25.20 -40.34
CA ARG A 10 -1.30 24.57 -39.73
C ARG A 10 -1.07 25.10 -38.31
N LEU A 11 -1.16 26.41 -38.10
CA LEU A 11 -0.98 27.04 -36.79
C LEU A 11 -2.02 26.55 -35.75
N MET A 12 -3.29 26.41 -36.16
CA MET A 12 -4.34 25.85 -35.30
C MET A 12 -4.12 24.37 -34.98
N ARG A 13 -3.65 23.56 -35.93
CA ARG A 13 -3.33 22.15 -35.68
C ARG A 13 -2.15 21.98 -34.70
N TYR A 14 -1.13 22.83 -34.78
CA TYR A 14 -0.01 22.83 -33.82
C TYR A 14 -0.44 23.31 -32.41
N LEU A 15 -1.32 24.31 -32.33
CA LEU A 15 -1.90 24.77 -31.07
C LEU A 15 -2.71 23.66 -30.37
N PHE A 16 -3.53 22.91 -31.11
CA PHE A 16 -4.25 21.76 -30.56
C PHE A 16 -3.31 20.65 -30.08
N ALA A 17 -2.22 20.37 -30.81
CA ALA A 17 -1.22 19.38 -30.39
C ALA A 17 -0.50 19.78 -29.09
N CYS A 18 -0.18 21.07 -28.90
CA CYS A 18 0.44 21.57 -27.67
C CYS A 18 -0.48 21.48 -26.45
N ILE A 19 -1.79 21.69 -26.62
CA ILE A 19 -2.79 21.57 -25.54
C ILE A 19 -2.90 20.12 -25.06
N PHE A 20 -2.87 19.14 -25.96
CA PHE A 20 -2.88 17.72 -25.60
C PHE A 20 -1.61 17.28 -24.85
N VAL A 21 -0.44 17.85 -25.17
CA VAL A 21 0.80 17.57 -24.43
C VAL A 21 0.78 18.17 -23.03
N MET A 22 0.18 19.36 -22.82
CA MET A 22 0.05 19.96 -21.49
C MET A 22 -0.96 19.24 -20.58
N LEU A 23 -2.00 18.61 -21.14
CA LEU A 23 -2.99 17.83 -20.38
C LEU A 23 -2.48 16.46 -19.91
N ALA A 24 -1.38 15.96 -20.46
CA ALA A 24 -0.77 14.69 -20.04
C ALA A 24 0.14 14.82 -18.80
N LEU A 25 0.49 16.05 -18.38
CA LEU A 25 1.48 16.28 -17.32
C LEU A 25 0.97 16.36 -15.87
N PRO A 26 -0.32 16.51 -15.50
CA PRO A 26 -0.66 16.65 -14.08
C PRO A 26 -0.67 15.30 -13.33
N ALA A 27 -0.61 14.15 -14.01
CA ALA A 27 -0.66 12.85 -13.34
C ALA A 27 0.61 12.54 -12.49
N ALA A 28 1.73 13.20 -12.75
CA ALA A 28 2.98 13.01 -12.00
C ALA A 28 3.17 14.03 -10.85
N ALA A 29 2.35 15.08 -10.78
CA ALA A 29 2.50 16.16 -9.80
C ALA A 29 1.68 15.97 -8.51
N ALA A 30 0.65 15.10 -8.52
CA ALA A 30 -0.18 14.80 -7.37
C ALA A 30 0.34 13.58 -6.58
N GLN A 31 1.65 13.45 -6.40
CA GLN A 31 2.19 12.34 -5.60
C GLN A 31 2.14 12.69 -4.10
N PRO A 32 1.67 11.76 -3.26
CA PRO A 32 1.28 12.08 -1.88
C PRO A 32 2.47 12.42 -0.96
N GLY A 33 3.71 12.13 -1.38
CA GLY A 33 4.95 12.59 -0.73
C GLY A 33 6.20 12.35 -1.60
N LYS A 34 7.35 12.89 -1.20
CA LYS A 34 8.61 12.82 -1.98
C LYS A 34 9.11 11.39 -2.16
N GLU A 35 8.92 10.57 -1.14
CA GLU A 35 9.28 9.16 -1.06
C GLU A 35 8.42 8.25 -1.96
N CYS A 36 7.29 8.77 -2.47
CA CYS A 36 6.46 8.09 -3.46
C CYS A 36 6.89 8.36 -4.90
N ARG A 37 7.92 9.18 -5.12
CA ARG A 37 8.33 9.57 -6.47
C ARG A 37 8.76 8.36 -7.30
N GLY A 38 8.10 8.16 -8.44
CA GLY A 38 8.34 7.02 -9.33
C GLY A 38 7.90 5.64 -8.79
N LYS A 39 7.16 5.59 -7.68
CA LYS A 39 6.66 4.34 -7.09
C LYS A 39 5.18 4.12 -7.44
N GLN A 40 4.72 2.87 -7.31
CA GLN A 40 3.31 2.53 -7.46
C GLN A 40 2.50 3.25 -6.38
N THR A 41 1.54 4.06 -6.80
CA THR A 41 0.59 4.77 -5.93
C THR A 41 -0.77 4.07 -5.94
N PHE A 42 -1.53 4.27 -4.87
CA PHE A 42 -2.90 3.78 -4.74
C PHE A 42 -3.72 4.75 -3.88
N GLU A 43 -5.04 4.69 -4.04
CA GLU A 43 -6.01 5.42 -3.22
C GLU A 43 -6.91 4.42 -2.51
N LEU A 44 -7.19 4.69 -1.24
CA LEU A 44 -8.08 3.89 -0.41
C LEU A 44 -9.47 4.49 -0.42
N SER A 45 -10.48 3.67 -0.10
CA SER A 45 -11.88 4.09 -0.15
C SER A 45 -12.28 5.17 0.87
N ASP A 46 -11.40 5.49 1.82
CA ASP A 46 -11.58 6.55 2.80
C ASP A 46 -10.84 7.86 2.43
N GLY A 47 -10.34 7.96 1.20
CA GLY A 47 -9.59 9.11 0.69
C GLY A 47 -8.12 9.16 1.13
N THR A 48 -7.65 8.16 1.87
CA THR A 48 -6.21 8.02 2.17
C THR A 48 -5.49 7.62 0.90
N THR A 49 -4.40 8.31 0.57
CA THR A 49 -3.53 7.95 -0.55
C THR A 49 -2.28 7.27 -0.02
N GLY A 50 -1.66 6.44 -0.84
CA GLY A 50 -0.43 5.76 -0.45
C GLY A 50 0.43 5.34 -1.61
N CYS A 51 1.62 4.85 -1.28
CA CYS A 51 2.53 4.27 -2.25
C CYS A 51 3.28 3.07 -1.69
N LEU A 52 3.63 2.15 -2.58
CA LEU A 52 4.49 1.01 -2.25
C LEU A 52 5.93 1.51 -2.07
N LEU A 53 6.42 1.54 -0.84
CA LEU A 53 7.76 2.05 -0.53
C LEU A 53 8.83 1.00 -0.74
N HIS A 54 8.55 -0.23 -0.31
CA HIS A 54 9.48 -1.34 -0.35
C HIS A 54 8.73 -2.66 -0.45
N LEU A 55 9.33 -3.62 -1.13
CA LEU A 55 8.76 -4.94 -1.32
C LEU A 55 9.87 -5.98 -1.13
N ASP A 56 9.71 -6.89 -0.15
CA ASP A 56 10.70 -7.92 0.18
C ASP A 56 10.13 -9.31 0.43
N THR A 57 11.00 -10.31 0.57
CA THR A 57 10.68 -11.61 1.15
C THR A 57 11.08 -11.63 2.62
N THR A 58 10.19 -12.08 3.49
CA THR A 58 10.44 -12.23 4.92
C THR A 58 10.02 -13.61 5.41
N ASN A 59 10.37 -13.94 6.65
CA ASN A 59 9.93 -15.15 7.31
C ASN A 59 9.03 -14.82 8.50
N ILE A 60 7.85 -15.43 8.54
CA ILE A 60 6.94 -15.37 9.66
C ILE A 60 7.13 -16.63 10.50
N THR A 61 7.36 -16.44 11.79
CA THR A 61 7.40 -17.54 12.77
C THR A 61 6.12 -17.51 13.59
N ARG A 62 5.34 -18.58 13.54
CA ARG A 62 4.13 -18.76 14.34
C ARG A 62 4.39 -19.81 15.41
N THR A 63 4.28 -19.39 16.67
CA THR A 63 4.40 -20.28 17.82
C THR A 63 3.01 -20.51 18.40
N GLN A 64 2.61 -21.78 18.48
CA GLN A 64 1.44 -22.21 19.25
C GLN A 64 1.94 -22.88 20.53
N SER A 65 1.54 -22.32 21.66
CA SER A 65 1.69 -22.97 22.97
C SER A 65 0.38 -23.67 23.32
N ARG A 66 0.48 -24.89 23.84
CA ARG A 66 -0.63 -25.62 24.46
C ARG A 66 -0.55 -25.47 25.97
N ASP A 67 -1.68 -25.66 26.64
CA ASP A 67 -1.80 -25.56 28.10
C ASP A 67 -1.05 -26.67 28.86
N ASP A 68 -0.61 -27.72 28.15
CA ASP A 68 0.22 -28.82 28.66
C ASP A 68 1.73 -28.50 28.66
N GLY A 69 2.11 -27.24 28.40
CA GLY A 69 3.50 -26.78 28.34
C GLY A 69 4.23 -27.14 27.04
N GLN A 70 3.59 -27.85 26.10
CA GLN A 70 4.20 -28.10 24.79
C GLN A 70 3.97 -26.93 23.85
N SER A 71 5.00 -26.60 23.05
CA SER A 71 4.90 -25.60 21.99
C SER A 71 5.32 -26.17 20.64
N LYS A 72 4.64 -25.73 19.57
CA LYS A 72 5.03 -26.00 18.18
C LYS A 72 5.29 -24.67 17.49
N SER A 73 6.44 -24.57 16.84
CA SER A 73 6.81 -23.41 16.03
C SER A 73 6.81 -23.79 14.55
N GLN A 74 6.20 -22.95 13.72
CA GLN A 74 6.23 -23.09 12.27
C GLN A 74 6.78 -21.82 11.64
N LYS A 75 7.75 -21.96 10.74
CA LYS A 75 8.31 -20.87 9.95
C LYS A 75 7.74 -20.93 8.53
N LYS A 76 7.23 -19.81 8.03
CA LYS A 76 6.70 -19.69 6.66
C LYS A 76 7.30 -18.47 5.97
N GLN A 77 7.65 -18.60 4.71
CA GLN A 77 8.08 -17.47 3.89
C GLN A 77 6.84 -16.64 3.51
N ALA A 78 7.00 -15.32 3.51
CA ALA A 78 5.97 -14.36 3.15
C ALA A 78 6.55 -13.23 2.30
N ILE A 79 5.71 -12.57 1.51
CA ILE A 79 6.06 -11.33 0.83
C ILE A 79 5.73 -10.16 1.75
N LEU A 80 6.75 -9.37 2.11
CA LEU A 80 6.62 -8.13 2.88
C LEU A 80 6.38 -6.96 1.93
N SER A 81 5.29 -6.24 2.14
CA SER A 81 4.96 -4.98 1.47
C SER A 81 4.98 -3.87 2.51
N VAL A 82 5.89 -2.91 2.34
CA VAL A 82 5.94 -1.69 3.15
C VAL A 82 5.33 -0.56 2.34
N VAL A 83 4.31 0.08 2.88
CA VAL A 83 3.58 1.15 2.20
C VAL A 83 3.61 2.43 3.02
N GLY A 84 3.77 3.56 2.35
CA GLY A 84 3.63 4.89 2.93
C GLY A 84 2.20 5.38 2.73
N LEU A 85 1.56 5.86 3.80
CA LEU A 85 0.19 6.38 3.77
C LEU A 85 0.16 7.87 4.12
N TYR A 86 -0.68 8.60 3.41
CA TYR A 86 -0.89 10.04 3.54
C TYR A 86 -2.38 10.33 3.61
N GLY A 87 -2.76 11.06 4.63
CA GLY A 87 -4.15 11.34 4.94
C GLY A 87 -4.41 11.20 6.43
N LYS A 88 -5.65 10.86 6.79
CA LYS A 88 -6.06 10.78 8.18
C LYS A 88 -5.51 9.52 8.85
N PHE A 89 -4.57 9.70 9.78
CA PHE A 89 -4.14 8.62 10.65
C PHE A 89 -5.30 8.14 11.54
N ASP A 90 -5.47 6.82 11.64
CA ASP A 90 -6.50 6.20 12.48
C ASP A 90 -5.98 4.88 13.03
N THR A 91 -6.26 4.65 14.32
CA THR A 91 -5.81 3.49 15.07
C THR A 91 -6.93 2.49 15.35
N ARG A 92 -8.18 2.83 15.03
CA ARG A 92 -9.33 1.96 15.24
C ARG A 92 -9.20 0.74 14.35
N MET A 93 -9.22 -0.44 14.97
CA MET A 93 -9.07 -1.73 14.31
C MET A 93 -9.95 -1.90 13.07
N ARG A 94 -11.19 -1.38 13.10
CA ARG A 94 -12.12 -1.41 11.96
C ARG A 94 -11.58 -0.66 10.74
N VAL A 95 -11.05 0.55 10.95
CA VAL A 95 -10.49 1.39 9.88
C VAL A 95 -9.19 0.78 9.38
N THR A 96 -8.29 0.46 10.30
CA THR A 96 -7.00 -0.14 10.00
C THR A 96 -7.13 -1.47 9.24
N SER A 97 -8.07 -2.33 9.65
CA SER A 97 -8.33 -3.61 8.95
C SER A 97 -8.89 -3.39 7.56
N LYS A 98 -9.75 -2.39 7.35
CA LYS A 98 -10.26 -2.06 6.01
C LYS A 98 -9.11 -1.65 5.10
N ARG A 99 -8.29 -0.69 5.56
CA ARG A 99 -7.10 -0.21 4.83
C ARG A 99 -6.17 -1.37 4.50
N MET A 100 -5.88 -2.25 5.44
CA MET A 100 -4.99 -3.40 5.22
C MET A 100 -5.45 -4.31 4.06
N LYS A 101 -6.75 -4.58 3.98
CA LYS A 101 -7.33 -5.40 2.90
C LYS A 101 -7.25 -4.70 1.54
N GLU A 102 -7.57 -3.41 1.52
CA GLU A 102 -7.49 -2.59 0.31
C GLU A 102 -6.05 -2.48 -0.19
N ILE A 103 -5.10 -2.21 0.71
CA ILE A 103 -3.67 -2.16 0.40
C ILE A 103 -3.19 -3.50 -0.15
N CYS A 104 -3.50 -4.62 0.52
CA CYS A 104 -3.13 -5.95 0.08
C CYS A 104 -3.62 -6.24 -1.35
N THR A 105 -4.85 -5.81 -1.66
CA THR A 105 -5.44 -5.96 -2.99
C THR A 105 -4.74 -5.05 -4.02
N ALA A 106 -4.51 -3.78 -3.67
CA ALA A 106 -3.90 -2.80 -4.56
C ALA A 106 -2.45 -3.13 -4.92
N VAL A 107 -1.69 -3.68 -3.99
CA VAL A 107 -0.27 -4.04 -4.19
C VAL A 107 -0.08 -5.49 -4.65
N MET A 108 -1.16 -6.29 -4.77
CA MET A 108 -1.10 -7.69 -5.22
C MET A 108 -0.37 -7.86 -6.56
N PRO A 109 -0.58 -7.02 -7.59
CA PRO A 109 0.13 -7.18 -8.86
C PRO A 109 1.66 -7.06 -8.70
N ALA A 110 2.14 -6.09 -7.90
CA ALA A 110 3.56 -5.94 -7.62
C ALA A 110 4.11 -7.12 -6.80
N MET A 111 3.33 -7.64 -5.84
CA MET A 111 3.71 -8.82 -5.08
C MET A 111 3.81 -10.08 -5.97
N GLN A 112 2.88 -10.26 -6.90
CA GLN A 112 2.93 -11.35 -7.88
C GLN A 112 4.17 -11.24 -8.76
N GLN A 113 4.48 -10.04 -9.27
CA GLN A 113 5.69 -9.81 -10.07
C GLN A 113 6.96 -10.19 -9.31
N LYS A 114 7.09 -9.78 -8.03
CA LYS A 114 8.22 -10.18 -7.20
C LYS A 114 8.26 -11.69 -6.92
N ASN A 115 7.11 -12.33 -6.83
CA ASN A 115 6.98 -13.76 -6.57
C ASN A 115 6.93 -14.63 -7.85
N GLY A 116 7.66 -14.21 -8.90
CA GLY A 116 7.78 -14.97 -10.15
C GLY A 116 6.47 -15.13 -10.91
N GLY A 117 5.58 -14.13 -10.83
CA GLY A 117 4.24 -14.14 -11.43
C GLY A 117 3.19 -14.93 -10.65
N ARG A 118 3.54 -15.54 -9.51
CA ARG A 118 2.61 -16.35 -8.70
C ARG A 118 2.02 -15.55 -7.56
N THR A 119 0.74 -15.79 -7.25
CA THR A 119 0.11 -15.19 -6.06
C THR A 119 0.78 -15.68 -4.78
N PRO A 120 1.32 -14.79 -3.93
CA PRO A 120 1.93 -15.19 -2.67
C PRO A 120 0.89 -15.76 -1.71
N GLN A 121 1.23 -16.86 -1.05
CA GLN A 121 0.33 -17.50 -0.09
C GLN A 121 0.26 -16.74 1.24
N GLN A 122 1.39 -16.16 1.66
CA GLN A 122 1.53 -15.36 2.87
C GLN A 122 2.04 -13.97 2.51
N ILE A 123 1.36 -12.97 3.04
CA ILE A 123 1.61 -11.56 2.74
C ILE A 123 1.72 -10.85 4.08
N VAL A 124 2.76 -10.02 4.26
CA VAL A 124 2.85 -9.08 5.36
C VAL A 124 2.69 -7.69 4.80
N VAL A 125 1.73 -6.94 5.30
CA VAL A 125 1.59 -5.51 4.98
C VAL A 125 2.02 -4.70 6.20
N HIS A 126 2.92 -3.75 5.97
CA HIS A 126 3.40 -2.79 6.95
C HIS A 126 3.06 -1.37 6.49
N MET A 127 2.14 -0.73 7.22
CA MET A 127 1.76 0.66 7.00
C MET A 127 2.69 1.61 7.75
N VAL A 128 3.28 2.54 7.02
CA VAL A 128 4.10 3.62 7.56
C VAL A 128 3.35 4.93 7.33
N TRP A 129 3.39 5.81 8.33
CA TRP A 129 2.80 7.15 8.26
C TRP A 129 3.93 8.19 8.37
N PRO A 130 4.51 8.60 7.23
CA PRO A 130 5.61 9.55 7.23
C PRO A 130 5.21 10.85 7.94
N GLY A 131 6.05 11.33 8.86
CA GLY A 131 5.82 12.57 9.59
C GLY A 131 4.72 12.53 10.66
N VAL A 132 4.12 11.36 10.94
CA VAL A 132 3.13 11.22 12.02
C VAL A 132 3.78 10.57 13.24
N ALA A 133 3.73 11.27 14.38
CA ALA A 133 4.09 10.67 15.66
C ALA A 133 3.06 9.60 16.05
N LEU A 134 3.49 8.34 16.05
CA LEU A 134 2.62 7.24 16.38
C LEU A 134 2.27 7.23 17.88
N PRO A 135 0.99 7.01 18.24
CA PRO A 135 0.60 6.92 19.64
C PRO A 135 1.18 5.67 20.29
N LYS A 136 1.22 5.64 21.62
CA LYS A 136 1.60 4.42 22.34
C LYS A 136 0.61 3.28 22.05
N PRO A 137 1.09 2.04 21.90
CA PRO A 137 0.22 0.86 21.86
C PRO A 137 -0.60 0.74 23.14
N THR A 138 -1.88 0.43 22.99
CA THR A 138 -2.87 0.20 24.04
C THR A 138 -3.73 -0.99 23.61
N ARG A 139 -4.48 -1.61 24.53
CA ARG A 139 -5.41 -2.69 24.19
C ARG A 139 -6.42 -2.31 23.08
N ALA A 140 -6.79 -1.04 22.97
CA ALA A 140 -7.76 -0.57 21.97
C ALA A 140 -7.17 -0.39 20.55
N ASN A 141 -5.85 -0.21 20.41
CA ASN A 141 -5.18 0.09 19.13
C ASN A 141 -4.01 -0.85 18.76
N GLY A 142 -3.93 -2.02 19.39
CA GLY A 142 -3.05 -3.13 18.98
C GLY A 142 -2.34 -3.90 20.09
N GLY A 143 -2.63 -3.58 21.36
CA GLY A 143 -2.03 -4.25 22.50
C GLY A 143 -0.57 -3.86 22.67
N GLN A 144 0.33 -4.82 22.52
CA GLN A 144 1.78 -4.62 22.66
C GLN A 144 2.41 -3.91 21.45
N TYR A 145 1.80 -4.03 20.26
CA TYR A 145 2.25 -3.39 19.02
C TYR A 145 1.11 -2.53 18.46
N LEU A 146 1.40 -1.55 17.60
CA LEU A 146 0.32 -0.87 16.88
C LEU A 146 -0.21 -1.77 15.77
N ASN A 147 -1.48 -1.63 15.42
CA ASN A 147 -2.11 -2.32 14.28
C ASN A 147 -1.57 -1.89 12.89
N GLN A 148 -0.33 -1.46 12.79
CA GLN A 148 0.28 -1.01 11.53
C GLN A 148 0.89 -2.15 10.71
N VAL A 149 1.01 -3.35 11.31
CA VAL A 149 1.55 -4.53 10.64
C VAL A 149 0.58 -5.70 10.78
N ALA A 150 0.25 -6.36 9.68
CA ALA A 150 -0.54 -7.59 9.71
C ALA A 150 -0.08 -8.60 8.66
N GLU A 151 -0.24 -9.87 9.00
CA GLU A 151 -0.21 -11.00 8.08
C GLU A 151 -1.58 -11.17 7.42
N LEU A 152 -1.59 -11.38 6.10
CA LEU A 152 -2.75 -11.73 5.30
C LEU A 152 -2.41 -12.96 4.44
N ASN A 153 -3.44 -13.67 4.03
CA ASN A 153 -3.33 -14.70 3.01
C ASN A 153 -3.53 -14.09 1.61
N SER A 154 -3.34 -14.91 0.57
CA SER A 154 -3.56 -14.56 -0.84
C SER A 154 -4.93 -13.94 -1.15
N SER A 155 -5.96 -14.18 -0.31
CA SER A 155 -7.30 -13.62 -0.51
C SER A 155 -7.45 -12.19 0.00
N CYS A 156 -6.48 -11.67 0.76
CA CYS A 156 -6.53 -10.35 1.40
C CYS A 156 -7.74 -10.10 2.31
N ARG A 157 -8.47 -11.14 2.77
CA ARG A 157 -9.73 -10.95 3.51
C ARG A 157 -9.60 -10.84 5.03
N SER A 158 -8.56 -11.43 5.60
CA SER A 158 -8.46 -11.67 7.05
C SER A 158 -7.09 -11.28 7.60
N PRO A 159 -6.90 -10.02 7.99
CA PRO A 159 -5.65 -9.58 8.61
C PRO A 159 -5.47 -10.17 10.01
N GLN A 160 -4.31 -10.75 10.25
CA GLN A 160 -3.82 -11.23 11.55
C GLN A 160 -2.74 -10.27 12.03
N TYR A 161 -3.02 -9.54 13.10
CA TYR A 161 -2.09 -8.56 13.67
C TYR A 161 -1.08 -9.23 14.58
N PHE A 162 0.14 -8.72 14.58
CA PHE A 162 1.21 -9.18 15.47
C PHE A 162 0.99 -8.65 16.89
N GLY A 163 1.16 -9.51 17.89
CA GLY A 163 1.01 -9.18 19.30
C GLY A 163 0.05 -10.11 20.05
N SER A 164 0.23 -10.20 21.37
CA SER A 164 -0.67 -10.97 22.22
C SER A 164 -2.01 -10.23 22.40
N ARG A 165 -3.11 -10.82 21.95
CA ARG A 165 -4.40 -10.55 22.59
C ARG A 165 -4.35 -11.23 23.95
N THR A 166 -3.86 -10.52 24.97
CA THR A 166 -4.15 -10.91 26.35
C THR A 166 -5.66 -10.83 26.50
N ARG A 167 -6.29 -11.99 26.66
CA ARG A 167 -7.71 -12.11 26.94
C ARG A 167 -8.03 -11.50 28.30
#